data_AF-A0A518CXC6-F1
#
_entry.id   AF-A0A518CXC6-F1
#
_cell.length_a   1.000
_cell.length_b   1.000
_cell.length_c   1.000
_cell.angle_alpha   90.00
_cell.angle_beta   90.00
_cell.angle_gamma   90.00
#
_symmetry.space_group_name_H-M   'P 1'
#
loop_
_entity.id
_entity.type
_entity.pdbx_description
1 polymer ?
#
loop_
_entity_poly.entity_id
_entity_poly.type
_entity_poly.pdbx_seq_one_letter_code
_entity_poly.pdbx_strand_id
1 'polypeptide(L)' 'MKPIHTLGVAAGAVLVGALTLSSARVPSGNQDGIQVGAVASYQFRAAPVNARGVSSLDDLRGKPVLIDFWGTR' A
#
# COMPACT_ATOMS: atom_id res chain seq x y z
N MET A 1 41.38 -2.06 51.57
CA MET A 1 40.08 -1.60 52.13
C MET A 1 39.78 -0.22 51.58
N LYS A 2 38.51 -0.01 51.19
CA LYS A 2 37.84 1.22 50.72
C LYS A 2 37.92 1.54 49.22
N PRO A 3 36.88 1.19 48.44
CA PRO A 3 36.69 1.72 47.09
C PRO A 3 36.30 3.20 47.14
N ILE A 4 36.87 3.97 46.21
CA ILE A 4 36.65 5.40 46.01
C ILE A 4 35.26 5.58 45.40
N HIS A 5 34.46 6.42 46.06
CA HIS A 5 33.19 6.96 45.58
C HIS A 5 33.45 7.77 44.31
N THR A 6 32.51 7.83 43.36
CA THR A 6 31.99 9.10 42.84
C THR A 6 30.83 8.85 41.89
N LEU A 7 29.73 9.53 42.23
CA LEU A 7 28.50 9.71 41.47
C LEU A 7 28.78 9.99 39.98
N GLY A 8 28.16 9.20 39.11
CA GLY A 8 27.96 9.59 37.71
C GLY A 8 26.86 10.66 37.63
N VAL A 9 27.25 11.93 37.55
CA VAL A 9 26.36 13.04 37.17
C VAL A 9 26.72 13.50 35.77
N ALA A 10 25.77 13.20 34.88
CA ALA A 10 25.22 14.05 33.84
C ALA A 10 26.02 14.45 32.60
N ALA A 11 25.18 14.72 31.60
CA ALA A 11 25.33 15.68 30.52
C ALA A 11 25.93 15.14 29.23
N GLY A 12 25.03 14.86 28.29
CA GLY A 12 25.30 15.14 26.89
C GLY A 12 24.72 14.11 25.95
N ALA A 13 23.53 14.37 25.43
CA ALA A 13 23.26 14.19 24.00
C ALA A 13 21.87 14.70 23.61
N VAL A 14 21.88 15.94 23.10
CA VAL A 14 21.17 16.41 21.90
C VAL A 14 19.63 16.23 21.84
N LEU A 15 18.90 17.32 22.08
CA LEU A 15 17.58 17.55 21.48
C LEU A 15 17.76 17.78 19.97
N VAL A 16 17.36 16.80 19.14
CA VAL A 16 17.08 17.03 17.71
C VAL A 16 15.58 16.83 17.51
N GLY A 17 14.95 17.85 16.92
CA GLY A 17 13.51 18.10 16.91
C GLY A 17 12.64 16.91 16.53
N ALA A 18 11.61 16.68 17.36
CA ALA A 18 10.49 15.83 17.02
C ALA A 18 9.70 16.47 15.86
N LEU A 19 10.01 16.08 14.62
CA LEU A 19 9.02 16.19 13.55
C LEU A 19 7.87 15.25 13.92
N THR A 20 6.78 15.81 14.42
CA THR A 20 5.50 15.10 14.48
C THR A 20 5.03 14.91 13.03
N LEU A 21 5.40 13.79 12.42
CA LEU A 21 4.74 13.32 11.20
C LEU A 21 3.29 13.04 11.57
N SER A 22 2.40 13.98 11.22
CA SER A 22 0.96 13.76 11.23
C SER A 22 0.67 12.58 10.32
N SER A 23 0.56 11.38 10.91
CA SER A 23 0.09 10.19 10.23
C SER A 23 -1.37 10.43 9.87
N ALA A 24 -1.62 10.86 8.64
CA ALA A 24 -2.95 10.83 8.07
C ALA A 24 -3.43 9.38 8.13
N ARG A 25 -4.40 9.08 9.01
CA ARG A 25 -5.06 7.78 9.06
C ARG A 25 -5.86 7.64 7.77
N VAL A 26 -5.31 6.90 6.81
CA VAL A 26 -6.07 6.41 5.67
C VAL A 26 -7.18 5.53 6.26
N PRO A 27 -8.46 5.83 6.00
CA PRO A 27 -9.55 5.01 6.50
C PRO A 27 -9.39 3.59 5.92
N SER A 28 -9.12 2.62 6.79
CA SER A 28 -9.09 1.21 6.44
C SER A 28 -10.53 0.74 6.26
N GLY A 29 -11.09 0.95 5.06
CA GLY A 29 -12.28 0.22 4.63
C GLY A 29 -11.98 -1.29 4.64
N ASN A 30 -12.99 -2.11 4.96
CA ASN A 30 -12.90 -3.57 5.00
C ASN A 30 -12.06 -4.10 3.82
N GLN A 31 -10.93 -4.75 4.12
CA GLN A 31 -9.97 -5.23 3.11
C GLN A 31 -10.41 -6.56 2.47
N ASP A 32 -11.67 -6.69 2.06
CA ASP A 32 -12.08 -7.72 1.10
C ASP A 32 -11.72 -7.29 -0.33
N GLY A 33 -10.49 -6.80 -0.50
CA GLY A 33 -9.93 -6.32 -1.76
C GLY A 33 -9.00 -7.35 -2.39
N ILE A 34 -8.88 -7.31 -3.72
CA ILE A 34 -7.93 -8.15 -4.46
C ILE A 34 -6.50 -7.83 -3.96
N GLN A 35 -5.75 -8.87 -3.57
CA GLN A 35 -4.38 -8.72 -3.08
C GLN A 35 -3.38 -8.64 -4.23
N VAL A 36 -2.28 -7.93 -4.03
CA VAL A 36 -1.16 -7.91 -4.99
C VAL A 36 -0.61 -9.33 -5.16
N GLY A 37 -0.40 -9.74 -6.41
CA GLY A 37 0.02 -11.09 -6.76
C GLY A 37 -1.12 -12.09 -6.93
N ALA A 38 -2.37 -11.71 -6.61
CA ALA A 38 -3.53 -12.51 -6.95
C ALA A 38 -3.69 -12.62 -8.47
N VAL A 39 -4.14 -13.79 -8.94
CA VAL A 39 -4.43 -14.01 -10.35
C VAL A 39 -5.74 -13.31 -10.69
N ALA A 40 -5.69 -12.30 -11.54
CA ALA A 40 -6.88 -11.65 -12.07
C ALA A 40 -7.56 -12.53 -13.13
N SER A 41 -8.85 -12.84 -12.93
CA SER A 41 -9.69 -13.51 -13.93
C SER A 41 -11.09 -12.92 -13.87
N TYR A 42 -11.66 -12.64 -15.04
CA TYR A 42 -12.99 -12.07 -15.17
C TYR A 42 -13.54 -12.32 -16.58
N GLN A 43 -14.80 -12.74 -16.64
CA GLN A 43 -15.56 -12.85 -17.88
C GLN A 43 -16.44 -11.61 -18.05
N PHE A 44 -16.26 -10.86 -19.15
CA PHE A 44 -17.09 -9.70 -19.40
C PHE A 44 -18.53 -10.13 -19.72
N ARG A 45 -19.51 -9.49 -19.06
CA ARG A 45 -20.94 -9.78 -19.27
C ARG A 45 -21.42 -9.40 -20.67
N ALA A 46 -20.78 -8.41 -21.27
CA ALA A 46 -20.98 -7.98 -22.64
C ALA A 46 -19.60 -7.70 -23.26
N ALA A 47 -19.51 -7.82 -24.59
CA ALA A 47 -18.28 -7.51 -25.30
C ALA A 47 -17.86 -6.05 -25.03
N PRO A 48 -16.63 -5.80 -24.56
CA PRO A 48 -16.18 -4.43 -24.37
C PRO A 48 -16.07 -3.70 -25.72
N VAL A 49 -16.33 -2.41 -25.71
CA VAL A 49 -16.32 -1.58 -26.93
C VAL A 49 -14.91 -1.57 -27.52
N ASN A 50 -14.79 -1.75 -28.84
CA ASN A 50 -13.52 -1.80 -29.57
C ASN A 50 -12.53 -2.89 -29.09
N ALA A 51 -13.01 -3.92 -28.39
CA ALA A 51 -12.15 -4.91 -27.76
C ALA A 51 -11.59 -5.98 -28.72
N ARG A 52 -11.86 -5.87 -30.03
CA ARG A 52 -11.37 -6.82 -31.06
C ARG A 52 -11.58 -8.29 -30.71
N GLY A 53 -12.76 -8.62 -30.16
CA GLY A 53 -13.13 -10.00 -29.81
C GLY A 53 -12.66 -10.48 -28.43
N VAL A 54 -12.01 -9.63 -27.63
CA VAL A 54 -11.69 -9.94 -26.23
C VAL A 54 -12.98 -10.14 -25.44
N SER A 55 -13.04 -11.26 -24.74
CA SER A 55 -14.22 -11.72 -23.99
C SER A 55 -13.92 -11.91 -22.50
N SER A 56 -12.64 -12.12 -22.16
CA SER A 56 -12.17 -12.32 -20.78
C SER A 56 -10.84 -11.61 -20.54
N LEU A 57 -10.45 -11.48 -19.26
CA LEU A 57 -9.09 -11.04 -18.90
C LEU A 57 -8.03 -12.08 -19.28
N ASP A 58 -8.40 -13.35 -19.40
CA ASP A 58 -7.48 -14.42 -19.77
C ASP A 58 -6.98 -14.27 -21.22
N ASP A 59 -7.80 -13.68 -22.11
CA ASP A 59 -7.43 -13.34 -23.50
C ASP A 59 -6.29 -12.30 -23.58
N LEU A 60 -6.05 -11.54 -22.50
CA LEU A 60 -5.07 -10.46 -22.44
C LEU A 60 -3.76 -10.87 -21.74
N ARG A 61 -3.60 -12.13 -21.34
CA ARG A 61 -2.38 -12.61 -20.67
C ARG A 61 -1.13 -12.42 -21.54
N GLY A 62 0.00 -12.23 -20.87
CA GLY A 62 1.29 -11.93 -21.52
C GLY A 62 1.44 -10.46 -21.96
N LYS A 63 0.44 -9.61 -21.68
CA LYS A 63 0.50 -8.17 -21.91
C LYS A 63 0.28 -7.44 -20.57
N PRO A 64 0.99 -6.33 -20.29
CA PRO A 64 0.62 -5.48 -19.16
C PRO A 64 -0.72 -4.81 -19.45
N VAL A 65 -1.65 -4.89 -18.50
CA VAL A 65 -3.01 -4.36 -18.62
C VAL A 65 -3.32 -3.47 -17.42
N LEU A 66 -3.83 -2.27 -17.70
CA LEU A 66 -4.41 -1.39 -16.68
C LEU A 66 -5.92 -1.59 -16.67
N ILE A 67 -6.48 -1.84 -15.48
CA ILE A 67 -7.92 -1.88 -15.25
C ILE A 67 -8.26 -0.63 -14.46
N ASP A 68 -9.11 0.21 -15.05
CA ASP A 68 -9.60 1.43 -14.41
C ASP A 68 -11.12 1.35 -14.23
N PHE A 69 -11.58 1.69 -13.03
CA PHE A 69 -13.00 1.68 -12.68
C PHE A 69 -13.50 3.12 -12.65
N TRP A 70 -14.34 3.45 -13.61
CA TRP A 70 -14.89 4.79 -13.77
C TRP A 70 -16.38 4.73 -14.12
N GLY A 71 -17.10 5.79 -13.77
CA GLY A 71 -18.54 5.89 -13.93
C GLY A 71 -19.04 7.18 -13.31
N THR A 72 -20.25 7.60 -13.65
CA THR A 72 -20.82 8.86 -13.16
C THR A 72 -21.73 8.67 -11.95
N ARG A 73 -21.98 7.44 -11.51
CA ARG A 73 -22.87 7.08 -10.39
C ARG A 73 -22.45 5.77 -9.75
#